data_AF-A0A2E4DBH1-F1
#
_entry.id   AF-A0A2E4DBH1-F1
#
_cell.length_a   1.000
_cell.length_b   1.000
_cell.length_c   1.000
_cell.angle_alpha   90.00
_cell.angle_beta   90.00
_cell.angle_gamma   90.00
#
_symmetry.space_group_name_H-M   'P 1'
#
loop_
_entity.id
_entity.type
_entity.pdbx_description
1 polymer ?
#
loop_
_entity_poly.entity_id
_entity_poly.type
_entity_poly.pdbx_seq_one_letter_code
_entity_poly.pdbx_strand_id
1 'polypeptide(L)'
;MKNTARRNASVLLLLLISFSGFTAELSCRKLVVVAHKSVGEEIEENSFSSERFESFRMTAAEFNALDLEAQEKIYMKVKPMEAMVAETINMLNRYISRYVGSPYELQLTDELEFWRLVRGKLRECKV
;
A
#
# COMPACT_ATOMS: atom_id res chain seq x y z
N MET A 1 4.92 -50.30 50.46
CA MET A 1 6.21 -49.57 50.52
C MET A 1 6.38 -48.80 49.22
N LYS A 2 6.50 -47.48 49.31
CA LYS A 2 6.62 -46.54 48.18
C LYS A 2 8.12 -46.38 47.85
N ASN A 3 8.52 -46.51 46.59
CA ASN A 3 9.81 -46.04 46.08
C ASN A 3 9.57 -45.31 44.74
N THR A 4 9.43 -43.98 44.78
CA THR A 4 10.47 -42.98 44.42
C THR A 4 10.90 -43.01 42.95
N ALA A 5 9.99 -42.60 42.07
CA ALA A 5 10.35 -42.01 40.79
C ALA A 5 11.02 -40.64 41.05
N ARG A 6 12.34 -40.57 40.88
CA ARG A 6 13.13 -39.34 40.97
C ARG A 6 12.79 -38.43 39.77
N ARG A 7 12.13 -37.31 40.10
CA ARG A 7 12.41 -35.94 39.66
C ARG A 7 13.38 -35.79 38.48
N ASN A 8 12.82 -35.59 37.29
CA ASN A 8 13.41 -34.75 36.24
C ASN A 8 12.40 -33.63 35.92
N ALA A 9 12.10 -32.83 36.95
CA ALA A 9 11.50 -31.51 36.75
C ALA A 9 12.64 -30.52 36.56
N SER A 10 12.47 -29.55 35.67
CA SER A 10 13.38 -28.45 35.35
C SER A 10 14.33 -28.70 34.16
N VAL A 11 13.78 -28.71 32.94
CA VAL A 11 14.24 -27.85 31.82
C VAL A 11 13.06 -27.73 30.84
N LEU A 12 12.00 -27.00 31.20
CA LEU A 12 11.11 -26.41 30.19
C LEU A 12 11.33 -24.91 30.28
N LEU A 13 12.52 -24.54 29.82
CA LEU A 13 12.99 -23.18 29.70
C LEU A 13 12.10 -22.47 28.67
N LEU A 14 11.20 -21.63 29.18
CA LEU A 14 10.82 -20.33 28.63
C LEU A 14 11.25 -20.09 27.18
N LEU A 15 10.39 -20.47 26.24
CA LEU A 15 10.39 -19.96 24.87
C LEU A 15 8.96 -19.55 24.50
N LEU A 16 8.34 -18.77 25.38
CA LEU A 16 7.31 -17.81 24.96
C LEU A 16 8.07 -16.62 24.36
N ILE A 17 8.57 -16.79 23.14
CA ILE A 17 8.97 -15.65 22.32
C ILE A 17 7.67 -14.93 22.02
N SER A 18 7.47 -13.82 22.71
CA SER A 18 6.49 -12.80 22.40
C SER A 18 6.60 -12.45 20.92
N PHE A 19 5.68 -12.96 20.09
CA PHE A 19 5.37 -12.39 18.79
C PHE A 19 4.61 -11.07 19.00
N SER A 20 5.28 -10.11 19.64
CA SER A 20 4.80 -8.76 19.82
C SER A 20 5.69 -7.85 18.99
N GLY A 21 5.16 -7.39 17.85
CA GLY A 21 5.68 -6.15 17.24
C GLY A 21 6.33 -6.24 15.87
N PHE A 22 5.65 -6.82 14.87
CA PHE A 22 5.94 -6.50 13.47
C PHE A 22 4.64 -6.27 12.66
N THR A 23 3.72 -5.48 13.19
CA THR A 23 2.82 -4.70 12.32
C THR A 23 3.54 -3.39 12.01
N ALA A 24 4.55 -3.45 11.14
CA ALA A 24 5.06 -2.23 10.54
C ALA A 24 3.89 -1.64 9.74
N GLU A 25 3.24 -0.63 10.28
CA GLU A 25 2.21 0.12 9.58
C GLU A 25 2.84 0.62 8.27
N LEU A 26 2.38 0.10 7.13
CA LEU A 26 2.90 0.53 5.84
C LEU A 26 2.54 2.01 5.66
N SER A 27 3.52 2.82 5.28
CA SER A 27 3.25 4.21 4.91
C SER A 27 2.24 4.25 3.75
N CYS A 28 1.42 5.30 3.72
CA CYS A 28 0.44 5.50 2.65
C CYS A 28 1.07 5.45 1.26
N ARG A 29 2.30 5.96 1.16
CA ARG A 29 3.10 5.93 -0.06
C ARG A 29 3.38 4.51 -0.53
N LYS A 30 3.78 3.62 0.38
CA LYS A 30 3.99 2.21 0.06
C LYS A 30 2.69 1.51 -0.29
N LEU A 31 1.58 1.85 0.38
CA LEU A 31 0.26 1.30 0.04
C LEU A 31 -0.18 1.70 -1.37
N VAL A 32 0.11 2.93 -1.82
CA VAL A 32 -0.13 3.36 -3.21
C VAL A 32 0.69 2.50 -4.18
N VAL A 33 2.00 2.34 -3.94
CA VAL A 33 2.86 1.50 -4.79
C VAL A 33 2.35 0.05 -4.84
N VAL A 34 1.98 -0.52 -3.69
CA VAL A 34 1.42 -1.88 -3.61
C VAL A 34 0.11 -1.98 -4.42
N ALA A 35 -0.77 -0.98 -4.33
CA ALA A 35 -2.03 -0.96 -5.06
C ALA A 35 -1.81 -0.93 -6.58
N HIS A 36 -0.95 -0.05 -7.10
CA HIS A 36 -0.65 -0.01 -8.54
C HIS A 36 -0.02 -1.33 -9.01
N LYS A 37 0.97 -1.85 -8.27
CA LYS A 37 1.61 -3.12 -8.61
C LYS A 37 0.61 -4.27 -8.67
N SER A 38 -0.38 -4.28 -7.77
CA SER A 38 -1.42 -5.30 -7.70
C SER A 38 -2.36 -5.36 -8.90
N VAL A 39 -2.41 -4.28 -9.67
CA VAL A 39 -3.24 -4.19 -10.89
C VAL A 39 -2.40 -4.21 -12.16
N GLY A 40 -1.09 -4.49 -12.04
CA GLY A 40 -0.14 -4.57 -13.15
C GLY A 40 0.43 -3.21 -13.58
N GLU A 41 0.28 -2.16 -12.76
CA GLU A 41 0.87 -0.85 -13.02
C GLU A 41 2.13 -0.66 -12.17
N GLU A 42 3.23 -0.20 -12.79
CA GLU A 42 4.47 0.09 -12.07
C GLU A 42 4.54 1.59 -11.74
N ILE A 43 4.69 1.90 -10.46
CA ILE A 43 4.95 3.24 -9.96
C ILE A 43 6.03 3.20 -8.90
N GLU A 44 7.00 4.11 -8.97
CA GLU A 44 8.06 4.22 -7.99
C GLU A 44 7.62 5.05 -6.78
N GLU A 45 8.14 4.72 -5.59
CA GLU A 45 7.77 5.39 -4.34
C GLU A 45 7.99 6.93 -4.39
N ASN A 46 9.02 7.38 -5.12
CA ASN A 46 9.41 8.79 -5.19
C ASN A 46 8.87 9.52 -6.44
N SER A 47 8.12 8.86 -7.32
CA SER A 47 7.63 9.46 -8.57
C SER A 47 6.37 10.30 -8.41
N PHE A 48 5.73 10.25 -7.24
CA PHE A 48 4.49 10.98 -6.95
C PHE A 48 4.54 11.66 -5.58
N SER A 49 3.79 12.74 -5.40
CA SER A 49 3.62 13.43 -4.09
C SER A 49 4.92 13.67 -3.33
N SER A 50 6.03 13.92 -4.01
CA SER A 50 7.38 13.99 -3.46
C SER A 50 7.95 15.40 -3.42
N GLU A 51 7.33 16.33 -4.16
CA GLU A 51 7.79 17.71 -4.30
C GLU A 51 6.65 18.71 -4.12
N ARG A 52 7.00 20.00 -4.03
CA ARG A 52 6.03 21.11 -4.10
C ARG A 52 6.27 21.86 -5.40
N PHE A 53 5.26 22.51 -5.95
CA PHE A 53 5.42 23.22 -7.24
C PHE A 53 6.52 24.29 -7.19
N GLU A 54 6.74 24.92 -6.04
CA GLU A 54 7.78 25.93 -5.85
C GLU A 54 9.21 25.38 -5.97
N SER A 55 9.44 24.07 -5.81
CA SER A 55 10.77 23.46 -5.97
C SER A 55 11.28 23.55 -7.41
N PHE A 56 10.37 23.60 -8.38
CA PHE A 56 10.68 23.61 -9.80
C PHE A 56 11.14 24.98 -10.32
N ARG A 57 11.03 26.04 -9.50
CA ARG A 57 11.45 27.42 -9.84
C ARG A 57 10.95 27.88 -11.22
N MET A 58 9.72 27.50 -11.56
CA MET A 58 9.07 27.84 -12.83
C MET A 58 7.80 28.64 -12.59
N THR A 59 7.50 29.52 -13.55
CA THR A 59 6.23 30.23 -13.64
C THR A 59 5.15 29.34 -14.25
N ALA A 60 3.88 29.72 -14.07
CA ALA A 60 2.76 29.02 -14.72
C ALA A 60 2.85 29.06 -16.25
N ALA A 61 3.38 30.15 -16.82
CA ALA A 61 3.57 30.27 -18.27
C ALA A 61 4.63 29.30 -18.79
N GLU A 62 5.74 29.15 -18.07
CA GLU A 62 6.80 28.18 -18.41
C GLU A 62 6.29 26.74 -18.28
N PHE A 63 5.53 26.43 -17.23
CA PHE A 63 4.90 25.12 -17.06
C PHE A 63 3.94 24.79 -18.21
N ASN A 64 3.05 25.72 -18.57
CA ASN A 64 2.07 25.53 -19.65
C ASN A 64 2.72 25.45 -21.05
N ALA A 65 3.98 25.90 -21.19
CA ALA A 65 4.75 25.79 -22.42
C ALA A 65 5.49 24.44 -22.54
N LEU A 66 5.56 23.64 -21.47
CA LEU A 66 6.10 22.29 -21.52
C LEU A 66 5.21 21.36 -22.36
N ASP A 67 5.79 20.29 -22.89
CA ASP A 67 5.00 19.22 -23.47
C ASP A 67 4.17 18.47 -22.41
N LEU A 68 3.17 17.71 -22.87
CA LEU A 68 2.24 17.01 -21.98
C LEU A 68 2.94 16.00 -21.07
N GLU A 69 3.98 15.32 -21.56
CA GLU A 69 4.72 14.32 -20.79
C GLU A 69 5.48 14.97 -19.62
N ALA A 70 6.14 16.10 -19.87
CA ALA A 70 6.84 16.86 -18.84
C ALA A 70 5.85 17.48 -17.84
N GLN A 71 4.71 17.98 -18.30
CA GLN A 71 3.64 18.47 -17.42
C GLN A 71 3.13 17.35 -16.51
N GLU A 72 2.87 16.15 -17.05
CA GLU A 72 2.40 15.00 -16.28
C GLU A 72 3.41 14.57 -15.22
N LYS A 73 4.71 14.50 -15.56
CA LYS A 73 5.78 14.17 -14.61
C LYS A 73 5.82 15.14 -13.42
N ILE A 74 5.73 16.44 -13.68
CA ILE A 74 5.69 17.46 -12.63
C ILE A 74 4.40 17.33 -11.82
N TYR A 75 3.26 17.19 -12.51
CA TYR A 75 1.95 17.06 -11.88
C TYR A 75 1.93 15.88 -10.90
N MET A 76 2.44 14.72 -11.29
CA MET A 76 2.54 13.55 -10.43
C MET A 76 3.37 13.82 -9.18
N LYS A 77 4.53 14.46 -9.34
CA LYS A 77 5.42 14.81 -8.23
C LYS A 77 4.82 15.80 -7.24
N VAL A 78 4.04 16.78 -7.72
CA VAL A 78 3.45 17.83 -6.87
C VAL A 78 2.05 17.49 -6.38
N LYS A 79 1.41 16.45 -6.92
CA LYS A 79 0.06 16.03 -6.53
C LYS A 79 0.03 15.75 -5.03
N PRO A 80 -0.90 16.33 -4.27
CA PRO A 80 -1.04 16.05 -2.84
C PRO A 80 -1.25 14.56 -2.58
N MET A 81 -0.73 14.06 -1.45
CA MET A 81 -0.78 12.64 -1.12
C MET A 81 -2.23 12.16 -0.95
N GLU A 82 -3.12 13.02 -0.44
CA GLU A 82 -4.55 12.80 -0.28
C GLU A 82 -5.21 12.52 -1.64
N ALA A 83 -4.84 13.29 -2.66
CA ALA A 83 -5.35 13.11 -4.01
C ALA A 83 -4.83 11.80 -4.64
N MET A 84 -3.54 11.48 -4.47
CA MET A 84 -2.98 10.20 -4.91
C MET A 84 -3.68 9.00 -4.25
N VAL A 85 -3.93 9.06 -2.94
CA VAL A 85 -4.68 8.01 -2.21
C VAL A 85 -6.10 7.88 -2.76
N ALA A 86 -6.82 8.98 -2.96
CA ALA A 86 -8.18 8.97 -3.48
C ALA A 86 -8.26 8.37 -4.89
N GLU A 87 -7.35 8.76 -5.79
CA GLU A 87 -7.25 8.21 -7.14
C GLU A 87 -6.94 6.70 -7.12
N THR A 88 -6.01 6.28 -6.26
CA THR A 88 -5.64 4.87 -6.08
C THR A 88 -6.82 4.04 -5.57
N ILE A 89 -7.58 4.55 -4.61
CA ILE A 89 -8.82 3.91 -4.14
C ILE A 89 -9.84 3.78 -5.28
N ASN A 90 -10.01 4.81 -6.10
CA ASN A 90 -10.91 4.78 -7.24
C ASN A 90 -10.47 3.77 -8.29
N MET A 91 -9.17 3.66 -8.55
CA MET A 91 -8.59 2.63 -9.40
C MET A 91 -8.94 1.23 -8.87
N LEU A 92 -8.64 0.93 -7.60
CA LEU A 92 -8.97 -0.37 -7.00
C LEU A 92 -10.47 -0.67 -7.07
N ASN A 93 -11.33 0.33 -6.84
CA ASN A 93 -12.78 0.16 -6.97
C ASN A 93 -13.19 -0.26 -8.38
N ARG A 94 -12.56 0.28 -9.43
CA ARG A 94 -12.84 -0.12 -10.83
C ARG A 94 -12.44 -1.57 -11.07
N TYR A 95 -11.27 -2.00 -10.60
CA TYR A 95 -10.81 -3.38 -10.72
C TYR A 95 -11.70 -4.36 -9.96
N ILE A 96 -12.03 -4.06 -8.70
CA ILE A 96 -12.96 -4.87 -7.89
C ILE A 96 -14.32 -4.98 -8.59
N SER A 97 -14.90 -3.85 -9.02
CA SER A 97 -16.24 -3.83 -9.62
C SER A 97 -16.31 -4.53 -10.97
N ARG A 98 -15.20 -4.66 -11.68
CA ARG A 98 -15.13 -5.39 -12.95
C ARG A 98 -15.34 -6.90 -12.76
N TYR A 99 -14.83 -7.46 -11.66
CA TYR A 99 -14.79 -8.92 -11.49
C TYR A 99 -15.80 -9.45 -10.46
N VAL A 100 -16.24 -8.63 -9.51
CA VAL A 100 -17.34 -9.02 -8.59
C VAL A 100 -18.63 -9.25 -9.38
N GLY A 101 -19.28 -10.38 -9.14
CA GLY A 101 -20.47 -10.85 -9.86
C GLY A 101 -20.18 -11.36 -11.26
N SER A 102 -18.92 -11.37 -11.71
CA SER A 102 -18.53 -11.91 -13.00
C SER A 102 -18.25 -13.42 -12.93
N PRO A 103 -18.26 -14.14 -14.06
CA PRO A 103 -17.83 -15.54 -14.12
C PRO A 103 -16.39 -15.79 -13.63
N TYR A 104 -15.56 -14.74 -13.57
CA TYR A 104 -14.16 -14.82 -13.14
C TYR A 104 -13.97 -14.61 -11.63
N GLU A 105 -15.03 -14.26 -10.88
CA GLU A 105 -14.91 -13.94 -9.45
C GLU A 105 -14.25 -15.06 -8.65
N LEU A 106 -14.66 -16.31 -8.89
CA LEU A 106 -14.09 -17.47 -8.19
C LEU A 106 -12.60 -17.67 -8.49
N GLN A 107 -12.18 -17.40 -9.73
CA GLN A 107 -10.78 -17.55 -10.16
C GLN A 107 -9.89 -16.44 -9.59
N LEU A 108 -10.47 -15.27 -9.33
CA LEU A 108 -9.78 -14.07 -8.85
C LEU A 108 -10.10 -13.76 -7.38
N THR A 109 -10.50 -14.78 -6.60
CA THR A 109 -10.92 -14.58 -5.21
C THR A 109 -9.80 -13.94 -4.38
N ASP A 110 -8.58 -14.46 -4.50
CA ASP A 110 -7.42 -13.99 -3.75
C ASP A 110 -7.04 -12.54 -4.14
N GLU A 111 -7.05 -12.23 -5.43
CA GLU A 111 -6.80 -10.86 -5.93
C GLU A 111 -7.88 -9.88 -5.47
N LEU A 112 -9.15 -10.29 -5.50
CA LEU A 112 -10.26 -9.46 -5.04
C LEU A 112 -10.18 -9.17 -3.54
N GLU A 113 -9.84 -10.18 -2.72
CA GLU A 113 -9.59 -9.98 -1.29
C GLU A 113 -8.40 -9.06 -1.05
N PHE A 114 -7.32 -9.25 -1.80
CA PHE A 114 -6.14 -8.40 -1.70
C PHE A 114 -6.46 -6.93 -2.04
N TRP A 115 -7.14 -6.66 -3.15
CA TRP A 115 -7.54 -5.30 -3.52
C TRP A 115 -8.47 -4.67 -2.49
N ARG A 116 -9.41 -5.45 -1.92
CA ARG A 116 -10.30 -4.97 -0.84
C ARG A 116 -9.51 -4.62 0.41
N LEU A 117 -8.52 -5.43 0.79
CA LEU A 117 -7.64 -5.20 1.93
C LEU A 117 -6.79 -3.93 1.73
N VAL A 118 -6.08 -3.82 0.60
CA VAL A 118 -5.23 -2.65 0.30
C VAL A 118 -6.07 -1.38 0.25
N ARG A 119 -7.24 -1.41 -0.38
CA ARG A 119 -8.19 -0.29 -0.37
C ARG A 119 -8.62 0.08 1.05
N GLY A 120 -8.89 -0.90 1.91
CA GLY A 120 -9.20 -0.68 3.32
C GLY A 120 -8.08 0.08 4.03
N LYS A 121 -6.83 -0.37 3.85
CA LYS A 121 -5.64 0.29 4.40
C LYS A 121 -5.40 1.69 3.85
N LEU A 122 -5.65 1.93 2.57
CA LEU A 122 -5.59 3.27 1.98
C LEU A 122 -6.63 4.23 2.58
N ARG A 123 -7.80 3.74 3.03
CA ARG A 123 -8.80 4.58 3.71
C ARG A 123 -8.40 4.96 5.14
N GLU A 124 -7.49 4.21 5.75
CA GLU A 124 -6.94 4.48 7.09
C GLU A 124 -5.82 5.53 7.05
N CYS A 125 -5.34 5.90 5.85
CA CYS A 125 -4.31 6.91 5.67
C CYS A 125 -4.71 8.27 6.24
N LYS A 126 -3.94 8.72 7.24
CA LYS A 126 -3.95 10.10 7.70
C LYS A 126 -2.92 10.87 6.89
N VAL A 127 -3.40 11.56 5.87
CA VAL A 127 -2.65 12.41 4.94
C VAL A 127 -3.09 13.85 5.16
#